data_AF-A0A2H0C5P0-F1
#
_entry.id   AF-A0A2H0C5P0-F1
#
_cell.length_a   1.000
_cell.length_b   1.000
_cell.length_c   1.000
_cell.angle_alpha   90.00
_cell.angle_beta   90.00
_cell.angle_gamma   90.00
#
_symmetry.space_group_name_H-M   'P 1'
#
loop_
_entity.id
_entity.type
_entity.pdbx_description
1 polymer ?
#
loop_
_entity_poly.entity_id
_entity_poly.type
_entity_poly.pdbx_seq_one_letter_code
_entity_poly.pdbx_strand_id
1 'polypeptide(L)'
;MSDMGGLESFAPGEGQGVTPEALSEEAKQRFAAAGAALQNIAKEEKKAKRKDTGIADAILHFLNDDQKTHFSVLISRMAARNCPSIFLLSLLSLINDNCLRATLEYLQEKEEETEAAEEIAKGTELLAPGTLSAKSNQSLVEWMTRLQVILAYEHTGILKAIQLDDSSLDTTLLQLTTFIMQDFFEAMQKPIDYDTASPLCANLLQILFEPYLKQEQLEEGKEDVSS
;
A
#
# COMPACT_ATOMS: atom_id res chain seq x y z
N MET A 1 -56.87 25.46 9.65
CA MET A 1 -57.90 24.64 8.97
C MET A 1 -57.13 23.68 8.08
N SER A 2 -56.59 22.58 8.61
CA SER A 2 -57.27 21.37 9.08
C SER A 2 -58.00 20.67 7.94
N ASP A 3 -57.37 19.65 7.34
CA ASP A 3 -57.87 18.28 7.32
C ASP A 3 -56.90 17.34 6.59
N MET A 4 -56.10 16.60 7.35
CA MET A 4 -55.47 15.35 6.90
C MET A 4 -55.99 14.28 7.87
N GLY A 5 -57.20 13.82 7.58
CA GLY A 5 -57.87 12.76 8.31
C GLY A 5 -57.42 11.39 7.82
N GLY A 6 -57.25 10.47 8.76
CA GLY A 6 -57.42 9.05 8.48
C GLY A 6 -56.27 8.14 8.87
N LEU A 7 -55.97 8.02 10.16
CA LEU A 7 -55.49 6.74 10.72
C LEU A 7 -55.89 6.60 12.20
N GLU A 8 -57.20 6.54 12.44
CA GLU A 8 -57.73 5.96 13.68
C GLU A 8 -58.16 4.52 13.41
N SER A 9 -57.40 3.56 13.94
CA SER A 9 -57.93 2.27 14.34
C SER A 9 -57.14 1.78 15.55
N PHE A 10 -57.41 2.41 16.69
CA PHE A 10 -57.02 1.90 18.00
C PHE A 10 -58.01 0.80 18.42
N ALA A 11 -57.50 -0.42 18.60
CA ALA A 11 -58.14 -1.43 19.43
C ALA A 11 -57.41 -1.47 20.78
N PRO A 12 -58.07 -1.20 21.92
CA PRO A 12 -57.46 -1.26 23.23
C PRO A 12 -57.56 -2.69 23.80
N GLY A 13 -56.43 -3.38 23.89
CA GLY A 13 -56.28 -4.60 24.67
C GLY A 13 -55.29 -4.37 25.80
N GLU A 14 -55.78 -4.36 27.04
CA GLU A 14 -54.96 -4.28 28.25
C GLU A 14 -54.04 -5.51 28.38
N GLY A 15 -52.75 -5.28 28.64
CA GLY A 15 -51.81 -6.37 28.91
C GLY A 15 -50.39 -5.89 29.19
N GLN A 16 -50.07 -5.80 30.49
CA GLN A 16 -48.72 -5.73 31.09
C GLN A 16 -47.89 -4.48 30.81
N GLY A 17 -47.79 -3.65 31.86
CA GLY A 17 -46.80 -2.60 31.96
C GLY A 17 -45.38 -3.16 31.86
N VAL A 18 -44.77 -2.93 30.71
CA VAL A 18 -43.31 -2.81 30.58
C VAL A 18 -43.05 -1.31 30.56
N THR A 19 -42.28 -0.83 31.53
CA THR A 19 -41.90 0.58 31.65
C THR A 19 -41.24 1.06 30.35
N PRO A 20 -41.69 2.18 29.73
CA PRO A 20 -41.09 2.74 28.51
C PRO A 20 -39.62 3.16 28.67
N GLU A 21 -39.17 3.31 29.92
CA GLU A 21 -37.85 3.82 30.28
C GLU A 21 -36.73 2.80 30.05
N ALA A 22 -36.99 1.49 30.19
CA ALA A 22 -35.98 0.46 29.97
C ALA A 22 -35.67 0.23 28.47
N LEU A 23 -36.68 0.34 27.61
CA LEU A 23 -36.51 0.30 26.15
C LEU A 23 -35.85 1.57 25.59
N SER A 24 -36.06 2.71 26.26
CA SER A 24 -35.42 3.99 25.93
C SER A 24 -33.91 3.97 26.19
N GLU A 25 -33.46 3.39 27.30
CA GLU A 25 -32.02 3.34 27.63
C GLU A 25 -31.26 2.37 26.71
N GLU A 26 -31.83 1.19 26.40
CA GLU A 26 -31.20 0.25 25.45
C GLU A 26 -31.17 0.84 24.02
N ALA A 27 -32.22 1.57 23.61
CA ALA A 27 -32.23 2.29 22.33
C ALA A 27 -31.17 3.41 22.30
N LYS A 28 -31.06 4.24 23.34
CA LYS A 28 -30.04 5.30 23.43
C LYS A 28 -28.62 4.73 23.35
N GLN A 29 -28.35 3.61 24.01
CA GLN A 29 -27.04 2.96 23.95
C GLN A 29 -26.73 2.44 22.54
N ARG A 30 -27.71 1.84 21.84
CA ARG A 30 -27.55 1.41 20.45
C ARG A 30 -27.36 2.59 19.48
N PHE A 31 -28.07 3.70 19.67
CA PHE A 31 -27.87 4.91 18.86
C PHE A 31 -26.53 5.61 19.15
N ALA A 32 -26.06 5.62 20.40
CA ALA A 32 -24.74 6.14 20.76
C ALA A 32 -23.62 5.27 20.18
N ALA A 33 -23.76 3.94 20.22
CA ALA A 33 -22.81 3.00 19.61
C ALA A 33 -22.78 3.13 18.08
N ALA A 34 -23.95 3.29 17.44
CA ALA A 34 -24.04 3.53 16.00
C ALA A 34 -23.47 4.90 15.60
N GLY A 35 -23.68 5.94 16.41
CA GLY A 35 -23.09 7.26 16.22
C GLY A 35 -21.56 7.27 16.37
N ALA A 36 -21.02 6.53 17.34
CA ALA A 36 -19.59 6.35 17.52
C ALA A 36 -18.97 5.55 16.35
N ALA A 37 -19.63 4.50 15.89
CA ALA A 37 -19.21 3.73 14.72
C ALA A 37 -19.19 4.59 13.44
N LEU A 38 -20.24 5.38 13.20
CA LEU A 38 -20.31 6.31 12.06
C LEU A 38 -19.27 7.43 12.15
N GLN A 39 -18.95 7.94 13.35
CA GLN A 39 -17.87 8.91 13.52
C GLN A 39 -16.48 8.29 13.31
N ASN A 40 -16.28 7.04 13.73
CA ASN A 40 -15.02 6.32 13.47
C ASN A 40 -14.87 6.05 11.97
N ILE A 41 -15.91 5.58 11.29
CA ILE A 41 -15.94 5.42 9.83
C ILE A 41 -15.66 6.77 9.14
N ALA A 42 -16.29 7.87 9.56
CA ALA A 42 -16.05 9.19 8.97
C ALA A 42 -14.63 9.74 9.26
N LYS A 43 -14.03 9.39 10.39
CA LYS A 43 -12.63 9.72 10.72
C LYS A 43 -11.66 8.89 9.88
N GLU A 44 -11.93 7.59 9.73
CA GLU A 44 -11.17 6.67 8.88
C GLU A 44 -11.25 7.08 7.41
N GLU A 45 -12.43 7.44 6.90
CA GLU A 45 -12.60 7.97 5.55
C GLU A 45 -11.87 9.31 5.34
N LYS A 46 -11.90 10.22 6.31
CA LYS A 46 -11.16 11.49 6.23
C LYS A 46 -9.65 11.26 6.29
N LYS A 47 -9.19 10.29 7.10
CA LYS A 47 -7.78 9.91 7.19
C LYS A 47 -7.32 9.27 5.87
N ALA A 48 -8.11 8.34 5.33
CA ALA A 48 -7.88 7.70 4.03
C ALA A 48 -7.83 8.74 2.89
N LYS A 49 -8.79 9.67 2.82
CA LYS A 49 -8.79 10.73 1.79
C LYS A 49 -7.59 11.67 1.88
N ARG A 50 -7.16 12.03 3.10
CA ARG A 50 -5.95 12.86 3.30
C ARG A 50 -4.68 12.10 2.91
N LYS A 51 -4.62 10.80 3.18
CA LYS A 51 -3.54 9.89 2.79
C LYS A 51 -3.43 9.80 1.27
N ASP A 52 -4.53 9.56 0.57
CA ASP A 52 -4.54 9.51 -0.90
C ASP A 52 -4.13 10.86 -1.51
N THR A 53 -4.53 11.97 -0.89
CA THR A 53 -4.14 13.32 -1.33
C THR A 53 -2.64 13.57 -1.12
N GLY A 54 -2.08 13.24 0.07
CA GLY A 54 -0.66 13.44 0.34
C GLY A 54 0.26 12.55 -0.48
N ILE A 55 -0.20 11.32 -0.80
CA ILE A 55 0.51 10.40 -1.69
C ILE A 55 0.48 10.92 -3.14
N ALA A 56 -0.68 11.38 -3.62
CA ALA A 56 -0.80 12.00 -4.92
C ALA A 56 0.08 13.26 -5.03
N ASP A 57 0.13 14.09 -3.99
CA ASP A 57 0.96 15.29 -3.94
C ASP A 57 2.46 14.96 -3.97
N ALA A 58 2.90 13.92 -3.26
CA ALA A 58 4.30 13.47 -3.27
C ALA A 58 4.72 12.96 -4.67
N ILE A 59 3.86 12.18 -5.31
CA ILE A 59 4.07 11.71 -6.69
C ILE A 59 4.06 12.92 -7.64
N LEU A 60 3.08 13.80 -7.58
CA LEU A 60 2.99 14.99 -8.44
C LEU A 60 4.19 15.91 -8.28
N HIS A 61 4.65 16.14 -7.05
CA HIS A 61 5.87 16.93 -6.80
C HIS A 61 7.11 16.25 -7.40
N PHE A 62 7.20 14.92 -7.35
CA PHE A 62 8.28 14.18 -8.00
C PHE A 62 8.18 14.25 -9.54
N LEU A 63 6.98 14.19 -10.10
CA LEU A 63 6.72 14.24 -11.54
C LEU A 63 6.86 15.63 -12.16
N ASN A 64 6.68 16.70 -11.37
CA ASN A 64 6.84 18.09 -11.80
C ASN A 64 8.32 18.54 -11.88
N ASP A 65 9.28 17.65 -11.58
CA ASP A 65 10.69 17.89 -11.81
C ASP A 65 11.03 17.62 -13.28
N ASP A 66 11.34 18.67 -14.05
CA ASP A 66 11.63 18.60 -15.49
C ASP A 66 12.79 17.64 -15.84
N GLN A 67 13.66 17.30 -14.89
CA GLN A 67 14.72 16.30 -15.11
C GLN A 67 14.23 14.85 -15.00
N LYS A 68 13.01 14.65 -14.50
CA LYS A 68 12.43 13.35 -14.15
C LYS A 68 11.23 12.98 -15.01
N THR A 69 11.06 13.63 -16.16
CA THR A 69 9.94 13.40 -17.09
C THR A 69 9.81 11.94 -17.53
N HIS A 70 10.93 11.22 -17.65
CA HIS A 70 10.95 9.81 -18.03
C HIS A 70 10.26 8.90 -16.99
N PHE A 71 10.27 9.26 -15.71
CA PHE A 71 9.52 8.57 -14.67
C PHE A 71 8.01 8.77 -14.78
N SER A 72 7.56 9.91 -15.30
CA SER A 72 6.13 10.25 -15.42
C SER A 72 5.35 9.22 -16.21
N VAL A 73 5.92 8.77 -17.33
CA VAL A 73 5.27 7.77 -18.19
C VAL A 73 5.18 6.42 -17.50
N LEU A 74 6.26 5.99 -16.83
CA LEU A 74 6.33 4.70 -16.14
C LEU A 74 5.40 4.66 -14.94
N ILE A 75 5.43 5.69 -14.09
CA ILE A 75 4.54 5.82 -12.93
C ILE A 75 3.07 5.85 -13.39
N SER A 76 2.75 6.60 -14.45
CA SER A 76 1.39 6.65 -15.00
C SER A 76 0.91 5.28 -15.48
N ARG A 77 1.79 4.48 -16.11
CA ARG A 77 1.46 3.10 -16.53
C ARG A 77 1.20 2.19 -15.35
N MET A 78 2.04 2.24 -14.32
CA MET A 78 1.84 1.47 -13.08
C MET A 78 0.53 1.86 -12.39
N ALA A 79 0.24 3.16 -12.31
CA ALA A 79 -1.02 3.66 -11.73
C ALA A 79 -2.24 3.21 -12.54
N ALA A 80 -2.16 3.21 -13.87
CA ALA A 80 -3.25 2.72 -14.75
C ALA A 80 -3.55 1.22 -14.57
N ARG A 81 -2.60 0.45 -14.02
CA ARG A 81 -2.78 -0.96 -13.64
C ARG A 81 -3.24 -1.14 -12.20
N ASN A 82 -3.67 -0.06 -11.54
CA ASN A 82 -4.06 -0.06 -10.13
C ASN A 82 -2.92 -0.49 -9.18
N CYS A 83 -1.67 -0.21 -9.54
CA CYS A 83 -0.54 -0.45 -8.66
C CYS A 83 -0.70 0.37 -7.36
N PRO A 84 -0.58 -0.26 -6.17
CA PRO A 84 -0.69 0.45 -4.91
C PRO A 84 0.28 1.63 -4.83
N SER A 85 -0.25 2.78 -4.45
CA SER A 85 0.50 4.04 -4.45
C SER A 85 1.65 4.03 -3.44
N ILE A 86 1.48 3.34 -2.30
CA ILE A 86 2.55 3.13 -1.32
C ILE A 86 3.74 2.34 -1.90
N PHE A 87 3.47 1.37 -2.77
CA PHE A 87 4.54 0.64 -3.44
C PHE A 87 5.32 1.55 -4.38
N LEU A 88 4.64 2.39 -5.16
CA LEU A 88 5.31 3.38 -6.01
C LEU A 88 6.15 4.37 -5.20
N LEU A 89 5.62 4.88 -4.07
CA LEU A 89 6.38 5.76 -3.18
C LEU A 89 7.62 5.07 -2.62
N SER A 90 7.52 3.79 -2.24
CA SER A 90 8.64 3.05 -1.69
C SER A 90 9.75 2.79 -2.72
N LEU A 91 9.40 2.55 -3.99
CA LEU A 91 10.37 2.50 -5.08
C LEU A 91 11.10 3.85 -5.18
N LEU A 92 10.35 4.95 -5.26
CA LEU A 92 10.90 6.30 -5.40
C LEU A 92 11.66 6.80 -4.16
N SER A 93 11.44 6.20 -3.00
CA SER A 93 12.09 6.57 -1.74
C SER A 93 13.61 6.46 -1.76
N LEU A 94 14.19 5.73 -2.73
CA LEU A 94 15.64 5.66 -2.89
C LEU A 94 16.25 6.99 -3.38
N ILE A 95 15.51 7.75 -4.18
CA ILE A 95 16.00 8.97 -4.88
C ILE A 95 15.20 10.23 -4.55
N ASN A 96 14.21 10.13 -3.66
CA ASN A 96 13.35 11.26 -3.30
C ASN A 96 12.94 11.25 -1.82
N ASP A 97 13.34 12.29 -1.10
CA ASP A 97 13.09 12.42 0.35
C ASP A 97 11.61 12.59 0.71
N ASN A 98 10.80 13.21 -0.16
CA ASN A 98 9.36 13.35 0.08
C ASN A 98 8.67 11.98 -0.02
N CYS A 99 9.05 11.18 -1.01
CA CYS A 99 8.58 9.79 -1.15
C CYS A 99 9.05 8.93 0.04
N LEU A 100 10.30 9.10 0.49
CA LEU A 100 10.81 8.43 1.68
C LEU A 100 10.00 8.79 2.92
N ARG A 101 9.76 10.09 3.17
CA ARG A 101 8.97 10.53 4.32
C ARG A 101 7.57 9.94 4.31
N ALA A 102 6.86 10.02 3.18
CA ALA A 102 5.52 9.46 3.04
C ALA A 102 5.51 7.92 3.25
N THR A 103 6.55 7.23 2.79
CA THR A 103 6.72 5.79 3.00
C THR A 103 6.93 5.46 4.48
N LEU A 104 7.80 6.19 5.17
CA LEU A 104 8.06 5.98 6.60
C LEU A 104 6.84 6.30 7.46
N GLU A 105 6.12 7.38 7.15
CA GLU A 105 4.86 7.71 7.83
C GLU A 105 3.83 6.60 7.67
N TYR A 106 3.71 6.02 6.47
CA TYR A 106 2.84 4.86 6.24
C TYR A 106 3.23 3.66 7.11
N LEU A 107 4.53 3.34 7.18
CA LEU A 107 5.04 2.19 7.93
C LEU A 107 4.89 2.37 9.45
N GLN A 108 5.09 3.58 9.96
CA GLN A 108 4.90 3.89 11.39
C GLN A 108 3.44 3.69 11.82
N GLU A 109 2.47 4.01 10.96
CA GLU A 109 1.05 3.75 11.25
C GLU A 109 0.70 2.26 11.28
N LYS A 110 1.62 1.38 10.88
CA LYS A 110 1.51 -0.08 10.78
C LYS A 110 2.45 -0.80 11.76
N GLU A 111 2.84 -0.12 12.85
CA GLU A 111 3.88 -0.53 13.81
C GLU A 111 3.76 -1.98 14.31
N GLU A 112 2.58 -2.44 14.75
CA GLU A 112 2.39 -3.80 15.30
C GLU A 112 2.59 -4.92 14.26
N GLU A 113 2.40 -4.63 12.98
CA GLU A 113 2.53 -5.61 11.91
C GLU A 113 3.95 -5.59 11.28
N THR A 114 4.76 -4.56 11.60
CA THR A 114 6.05 -4.28 10.95
C THR A 114 7.17 -5.15 11.49
N GLU A 115 7.12 -5.49 12.77
CA GLU A 115 8.10 -6.40 13.41
C GLU A 115 8.06 -7.80 12.79
N ALA A 116 6.87 -8.29 12.42
CA ALA A 116 6.70 -9.59 11.76
C ALA A 116 7.19 -9.57 10.30
N ALA A 117 6.98 -8.46 9.60
CA ALA A 117 7.47 -8.27 8.23
C ALA A 117 9.00 -8.08 8.17
N GLU A 118 9.60 -7.44 9.18
CA GLU A 118 11.06 -7.28 9.30
C GLU A 118 11.78 -8.62 9.53
N GLU A 119 11.19 -9.55 10.29
CA GLU A 119 11.73 -10.91 10.45
C GLU A 119 11.82 -11.68 9.11
N ILE A 120 10.83 -11.50 8.23
CA ILE A 120 10.81 -12.10 6.88
C ILE A 120 11.85 -11.40 5.97
N ALA A 121 12.00 -10.08 6.10
CA ALA A 121 12.95 -9.28 5.33
C ALA A 121 14.44 -9.59 5.66
N LYS A 122 14.74 -9.92 6.92
CA LYS A 122 16.11 -10.25 7.40
C LYS A 122 16.74 -11.47 6.70
N GLY A 123 15.96 -12.31 6.02
CA GLY A 123 16.44 -13.51 5.31
C GLY A 123 17.22 -13.25 4.01
N THR A 124 17.48 -12.00 3.67
CA THR A 124 17.92 -11.60 2.33
C THR A 124 19.13 -10.68 2.40
N GLU A 125 20.30 -11.27 2.65
CA GLU A 125 21.59 -10.57 2.49
C GLU A 125 21.73 -10.10 1.04
N LEU A 126 21.66 -8.79 0.80
CA LEU A 126 21.83 -8.22 -0.52
C LEU A 126 23.07 -7.35 -0.65
N LEU A 127 23.70 -7.61 -1.79
CA LEU A 127 24.82 -6.94 -2.44
C LEU A 127 26.21 -7.39 -1.99
N ALA A 128 26.94 -7.94 -2.97
CA ALA A 128 28.29 -8.47 -2.85
C ALA A 128 29.22 -7.45 -2.15
N PRO A 129 29.93 -7.84 -1.08
CA PRO A 129 30.84 -6.96 -0.39
C PRO A 129 32.00 -6.55 -1.32
N GLY A 130 32.20 -5.24 -1.52
CA GLY A 130 33.47 -4.71 -2.04
C GLY A 130 33.43 -3.55 -3.05
N THR A 131 32.27 -3.20 -3.64
CA THR A 131 32.21 -2.17 -4.72
C THR A 131 31.58 -0.83 -4.29
N LEU A 132 30.77 -0.84 -3.23
CA LEU A 132 30.01 0.31 -2.73
C LEU A 132 30.63 0.91 -1.46
N SER A 133 30.41 2.22 -1.23
CA SER A 133 30.75 2.82 0.08
C SER A 133 29.78 2.29 1.14
N ALA A 134 30.21 2.23 2.41
CA ALA A 134 29.38 1.73 3.51
C ALA A 134 28.02 2.46 3.60
N LYS A 135 28.02 3.78 3.37
CA LYS A 135 26.80 4.59 3.33
C LYS A 135 25.87 4.20 2.17
N SER A 136 26.41 3.96 0.98
CA SER A 136 25.59 3.58 -0.18
C SER A 136 24.97 2.20 0.01
N ASN A 137 25.75 1.27 0.56
CA ASN A 137 25.27 -0.07 0.84
C ASN A 137 24.15 -0.03 1.89
N GLN A 138 24.32 0.76 2.94
CA GLN A 138 23.29 0.97 3.95
C GLN A 138 21.99 1.52 3.35
N SER A 139 22.07 2.56 2.50
CA SER A 139 20.87 3.13 1.87
C SER A 139 20.12 2.13 0.99
N LEU A 140 20.84 1.28 0.24
CA LEU A 140 20.24 0.22 -0.57
C LEU A 140 19.59 -0.86 0.31
N VAL A 141 20.27 -1.30 1.36
CA VAL A 141 19.72 -2.28 2.32
C VAL A 141 18.43 -1.74 2.95
N GLU A 142 18.46 -0.52 3.48
CA GLU A 142 17.28 0.11 4.08
C GLU A 142 16.13 0.26 3.07
N TRP A 143 16.43 0.62 1.81
CA TRP A 143 15.45 0.69 0.74
C TRP A 143 14.83 -0.66 0.41
N MET A 144 15.66 -1.70 0.32
CA MET A 144 15.19 -3.06 0.10
C MET A 144 14.33 -3.58 1.24
N THR A 145 14.74 -3.36 2.49
CA THR A 145 13.94 -3.73 3.66
C THR A 145 12.57 -3.06 3.62
N ARG A 146 12.50 -1.76 3.30
CA ARG A 146 11.21 -1.06 3.14
C ARG A 146 10.31 -1.71 2.07
N LEU A 147 10.88 -2.07 0.92
CA LEU A 147 10.14 -2.75 -0.15
C LEU A 147 9.62 -4.12 0.31
N GLN A 148 10.44 -4.90 1.01
CA GLN A 148 10.06 -6.21 1.53
C GLN A 148 8.92 -6.12 2.54
N VAL A 149 9.00 -5.13 3.45
CA VAL A 149 7.95 -4.88 4.43
C VAL A 149 6.64 -4.51 3.72
N ILE A 150 6.67 -3.62 2.73
CA ILE A 150 5.46 -3.24 1.97
C ILE A 150 4.88 -4.42 1.19
N LEU A 151 5.73 -5.26 0.61
CA LEU A 151 5.27 -6.48 -0.06
C LEU A 151 4.60 -7.44 0.94
N ALA A 152 5.12 -7.59 2.15
CA ALA A 152 4.48 -8.43 3.16
C ALA A 152 3.01 -8.01 3.41
N TYR A 153 2.72 -6.71 3.36
CA TYR A 153 1.37 -6.17 3.55
C TYR A 153 0.46 -6.23 2.33
N GLU A 154 0.99 -5.82 1.19
CA GLU A 154 0.19 -5.47 0.01
C GLU A 154 0.50 -6.39 -1.18
N HIS A 155 1.17 -7.54 -0.95
CA HIS A 155 1.60 -8.45 -2.03
C HIS A 155 0.46 -8.78 -2.99
N THR A 156 -0.74 -9.11 -2.53
CA THR A 156 -1.87 -9.44 -3.42
C THR A 156 -2.23 -8.29 -4.36
N GLY A 157 -2.29 -7.05 -3.84
CA GLY A 157 -2.61 -5.88 -4.64
C GLY A 157 -1.48 -5.50 -5.60
N ILE A 158 -0.24 -5.64 -5.14
CA ILE A 158 0.95 -5.35 -5.93
C ILE A 158 1.10 -6.38 -7.05
N LEU A 159 1.04 -7.69 -6.73
CA LEU A 159 1.15 -8.79 -7.69
C LEU A 159 0.09 -8.70 -8.78
N LYS A 160 -1.18 -8.45 -8.42
CA LYS A 160 -2.25 -8.23 -9.42
C LYS A 160 -1.98 -7.08 -10.37
N ALA A 161 -1.29 -6.04 -9.92
CA ALA A 161 -0.98 -4.87 -10.76
C ALA A 161 0.24 -5.09 -11.66
N ILE A 162 1.17 -5.97 -11.28
CA ILE A 162 2.46 -6.14 -11.96
C ILE A 162 2.63 -7.50 -12.66
N GLN A 163 1.82 -8.51 -12.35
CA GLN A 163 1.81 -9.76 -13.09
C GLN A 163 1.12 -9.56 -14.43
N LEU A 164 1.73 -10.09 -15.48
CA LEU A 164 1.15 -10.21 -16.80
C LEU A 164 0.40 -11.54 -16.91
N ASP A 165 -0.45 -11.68 -17.93
CA ASP A 165 -1.29 -12.87 -18.16
C ASP A 165 -0.47 -14.18 -18.31
N ASP A 166 0.83 -14.08 -18.60
CA ASP A 166 1.77 -15.19 -18.71
C ASP A 166 2.57 -15.46 -17.42
N SER A 167 2.13 -14.89 -16.29
CA SER A 167 2.80 -14.93 -14.99
C SER A 167 4.19 -14.29 -14.96
N SER A 168 4.56 -13.51 -15.99
CA SER A 168 5.79 -12.71 -15.97
C SER A 168 5.55 -11.35 -15.30
N LEU A 169 6.63 -10.74 -14.78
CA LEU A 169 6.56 -9.40 -14.18
C LEU A 169 6.56 -8.31 -15.27
N ASP A 170 5.79 -7.26 -15.03
CA ASP A 170 5.69 -6.10 -15.91
C ASP A 170 7.06 -5.46 -16.16
N THR A 171 7.45 -5.41 -17.43
CA THR A 171 8.66 -4.72 -17.89
C THR A 171 8.73 -3.25 -17.47
N THR A 172 7.59 -2.59 -17.24
CA THR A 172 7.49 -1.22 -16.72
C THR A 172 8.08 -1.11 -15.32
N LEU A 173 7.85 -2.11 -14.46
CA LEU A 173 8.42 -2.15 -13.11
C LEU A 173 9.94 -2.28 -13.19
N LEU A 174 10.46 -3.20 -14.01
CA LEU A 174 11.89 -3.36 -14.23
C LEU A 174 12.53 -2.06 -14.74
N GLN A 175 11.92 -1.42 -15.74
CA GLN A 175 12.40 -0.14 -16.27
C GLN A 175 12.42 0.95 -15.20
N LEU A 176 11.34 1.07 -14.42
CA LEU A 176 11.22 2.06 -13.35
C LEU A 176 12.31 1.85 -12.29
N THR A 177 12.47 0.63 -11.79
CA THR A 177 13.49 0.29 -10.81
C THR A 177 14.90 0.52 -11.37
N THR A 178 15.12 0.23 -12.66
CA THR A 178 16.41 0.47 -13.32
C THR A 178 16.75 1.95 -13.36
N PHE A 179 15.83 2.82 -13.76
CA PHE A 179 16.06 4.26 -13.79
C PHE A 179 16.27 4.85 -12.39
N ILE A 180 15.50 4.38 -11.40
CA ILE A 180 15.71 4.76 -9.99
C ILE A 180 17.12 4.37 -9.54
N MET A 181 17.60 3.19 -9.92
CA MET A 181 18.95 2.72 -9.61
C MET A 181 20.01 3.58 -10.28
N GLN A 182 19.83 3.93 -11.56
CA GLN A 182 20.76 4.81 -12.28
C GLN A 182 20.87 6.19 -11.60
N ASP A 183 19.75 6.83 -11.26
CA ASP A 183 19.71 8.10 -10.53
C ASP A 183 20.41 8.01 -9.18
N PHE A 184 20.19 6.92 -8.43
CA PHE A 184 20.85 6.68 -7.14
C PHE A 184 22.39 6.61 -7.29
N PHE A 185 22.85 5.87 -8.28
CA PHE A 185 24.28 5.70 -8.56
C PHE A 185 24.93 6.98 -9.12
N GLU A 186 24.19 7.75 -9.91
CA GLU A 186 24.61 9.07 -10.37
C GLU A 186 24.78 10.06 -9.20
N ALA A 187 23.83 10.11 -8.27
CA ALA A 187 23.93 10.91 -7.05
C ALA A 187 25.14 10.52 -6.17
N MET A 188 25.58 9.27 -6.27
CA MET A 188 26.78 8.73 -5.60
C MET A 188 28.08 8.94 -6.39
N GLN A 189 28.05 9.69 -7.51
CA GLN A 189 29.19 9.93 -8.40
C GLN A 189 29.78 8.63 -9.00
N LYS A 190 28.95 7.60 -9.15
CA LYS A 190 29.30 6.31 -9.75
C LYS A 190 28.23 5.89 -10.76
N PRO A 191 27.98 6.68 -11.81
CA PRO A 191 26.91 6.39 -12.77
C PRO A 191 27.11 5.00 -13.39
N ILE A 192 26.02 4.28 -13.55
CA ILE A 192 25.96 2.98 -14.22
C ILE A 192 25.05 3.09 -15.44
N ASP A 193 25.41 2.40 -16.52
CA ASP A 193 24.56 2.34 -17.71
C ASP A 193 23.39 1.37 -17.52
N TYR A 194 22.42 1.44 -18.44
CA TYR A 194 21.21 0.63 -18.37
C TYR A 194 21.54 -0.87 -18.46
N ASP A 195 22.48 -1.25 -19.32
CA ASP A 195 22.86 -2.63 -19.56
C ASP A 195 23.51 -3.27 -18.32
N THR A 196 24.18 -2.47 -17.48
CA THR A 196 24.69 -2.91 -16.17
C THR A 196 23.63 -2.88 -15.08
N ALA A 197 22.78 -1.85 -15.05
CA ALA A 197 21.77 -1.65 -14.01
C ALA A 197 20.59 -2.64 -14.12
N SER A 198 20.15 -2.95 -15.33
CA SER A 198 18.95 -3.76 -15.59
C SER A 198 19.06 -5.18 -15.03
N PRO A 199 20.14 -5.96 -15.25
CA PRO A 199 20.29 -7.30 -14.66
C PRO A 199 20.32 -7.28 -13.13
N LEU A 200 20.91 -6.24 -12.52
CA LEU A 200 20.92 -6.08 -11.07
C LEU A 200 19.51 -5.84 -10.54
N CYS A 201 18.74 -4.98 -11.21
CA CYS A 201 17.35 -4.71 -10.85
C CYS A 201 16.45 -5.92 -11.06
N ALA A 202 16.68 -6.69 -12.13
CA ALA A 202 15.95 -7.94 -12.37
C ALA A 202 16.17 -8.96 -11.24
N ASN A 203 17.43 -9.18 -10.84
CA ASN A 203 17.75 -10.06 -9.71
C ASN A 203 17.14 -9.54 -8.40
N LEU A 204 17.19 -8.23 -8.16
CA LEU A 204 16.61 -7.61 -6.98
C LEU A 204 15.10 -7.83 -6.93
N LEU A 205 14.39 -7.54 -8.02
CA LEU A 205 12.94 -7.75 -8.11
C LEU A 205 12.60 -9.24 -7.96
N GLN A 206 13.38 -10.14 -8.56
CA GLN A 206 13.18 -11.58 -8.37
C GLN A 206 13.27 -11.95 -6.89
N ILE A 207 14.32 -11.50 -6.20
CA ILE A 207 14.50 -11.77 -4.77
C ILE A 207 13.34 -11.19 -3.93
N LEU A 208 12.84 -10.00 -4.29
CA LEU A 208 11.72 -9.37 -3.59
C LEU A 208 10.40 -10.13 -3.80
N PHE A 209 10.12 -10.59 -5.02
CA PHE A 209 8.81 -11.12 -5.39
C PHE A 209 8.71 -12.65 -5.33
N GLU A 210 9.81 -13.38 -5.46
CA GLU A 210 9.82 -14.85 -5.46
C GLU A 210 9.12 -15.49 -4.25
N PRO A 211 9.25 -14.99 -3.01
CA PRO A 211 8.54 -15.57 -1.87
C PRO A 211 7.01 -15.51 -2.02
N TYR A 212 6.50 -14.41 -2.57
CA TYR A 212 5.07 -14.14 -2.68
C TYR A 212 4.46 -14.81 -3.92
N LEU A 213 5.21 -14.91 -5.02
CA LEU A 213 4.80 -15.68 -6.20
C LEU A 213 4.57 -17.16 -5.88
N LYS A 214 5.45 -17.76 -5.06
CA LYS A 214 5.30 -19.15 -4.62
C LYS A 214 4.10 -19.33 -3.68
N GLN A 215 3.80 -18.31 -2.87
CA GLN A 215 2.68 -18.36 -1.94
C GLN A 215 1.33 -18.33 -2.67
N GLU A 216 1.14 -17.45 -3.66
CA GLU A 216 -0.10 -17.42 -4.47
C GLU A 216 -0.32 -18.74 -5.21
N GLN A 217 0.72 -19.32 -5.82
CA GLN A 217 0.61 -20.62 -6.51
C GLN A 217 0.19 -21.78 -5.59
N LEU A 218 0.58 -21.73 -4.31
CA LEU A 218 0.21 -22.72 -3.31
C LEU A 218 -1.22 -22.50 -2.77
N GLU A 219 -1.72 -21.27 -2.81
CA GLU A 219 -3.08 -20.91 -2.40
C GLU A 219 -4.10 -21.24 -3.50
N GLU A 220 -3.81 -20.91 -4.78
CA GLU A 220 -4.65 -21.28 -5.93
C GLU A 220 -4.78 -22.81 -6.09
N GLY A 221 -3.68 -23.55 -5.92
CA GLY A 221 -3.70 -25.01 -6.01
C GLY A 221 -4.49 -25.72 -4.89
N LYS A 222 -4.87 -25.03 -3.81
CA LYS A 222 -5.74 -25.59 -2.75
C LYS A 222 -7.22 -25.38 -3.02
N GLU A 223 -7.60 -24.33 -3.75
CA GLU A 223 -9.00 -24.08 -4.11
C GLU A 223 -9.49 -25.09 -5.17
N ASP A 224 -8.63 -25.50 -6.10
CA ASP A 224 -8.96 -26.49 -7.14
C ASP A 224 -9.11 -27.93 -6.63
N VAL A 225 -8.60 -28.26 -5.45
CA VAL A 225 -8.72 -29.61 -4.85
C VAL A 225 -9.97 -29.74 -3.96
N SER A 226 -10.66 -28.63 -3.71
CA SER A 226 -11.87 -28.59 -2.86
C SER A 226 -13.18 -28.44 -3.65
N SER A 227 -13.13 -28.52 -4.99
CA SER A 227 -14.31 -28.46 -5.88
C SER A 227 -14.70 -29.82 -6.45
#